data_AF-A0A2S2NNF3-F1
#
_entry.id   AF-A0A2S2NNF3-F1
#
_cell.length_a   1.000
_cell.length_b   1.000
_cell.length_c   1.000
_cell.angle_alpha   90.00
_cell.angle_beta   90.00
_cell.angle_gamma   90.00
#
_symmetry.space_group_name_H-M   'P 1'
#
loop_
_entity.id
_entity.type
_entity.pdbx_description
1 polymer ?
#
loop_
_entity_poly.entity_id
_entity_poly.type
_entity_poly.pdbx_seq_one_letter_code
_entity_poly.pdbx_strand_id
1 'polypeptide(L)'
;MKKTKIILNYSLADISLSRVSIVNDLGVWFDVKLSFNDHLHFIRNKAFAKLGFLKRTCANFRDQFALKTLYQSIVRSHFDYALLIWHPYSKTSIQSLEKVQNNFIRFLCFQCFVFRTPHSDYEVESSIFNIFSLETRFLQIKLKFLYKIINYMIDCPEILQNLNFKINAKNSRKKNLFYIKTVTTSYMSNSPSNILMLAGNFVEHIDFFNTSLTEFSVQILRYIK
;
A
#
# COMPACT_ATOMS: atom_id res chain seq x y z
N MET A 1 20.84 18.66 17.30
CA MET A 1 20.33 18.71 18.70
C MET A 1 19.78 17.35 19.09
N LYS A 2 20.30 16.71 20.16
CA LYS A 2 19.61 15.58 20.80
C LYS A 2 18.33 16.12 21.42
N LYS A 3 17.16 15.68 20.94
CA LYS A 3 15.88 16.02 21.57
C LYS A 3 15.83 15.33 22.95
N THR A 4 15.69 16.10 24.01
CA THR A 4 15.45 15.56 25.36
C THR A 4 14.03 15.02 25.42
N LYS A 5 13.88 13.77 25.86
CA LYS A 5 12.56 13.15 26.01
C LYS A 5 11.94 13.66 27.30
N ILE A 6 10.84 14.41 27.19
CA ILE A 6 10.08 14.85 28.37
C ILE A 6 9.31 13.64 28.92
N ILE A 7 9.63 13.23 30.14
CA ILE A 7 8.98 12.13 30.85
C ILE A 7 8.04 12.76 31.88
N LEU A 8 6.80 13.03 31.48
CA LEU A 8 5.72 13.48 32.36
C LEU A 8 4.73 12.35 32.60
N ASN A 9 4.19 12.25 33.81
CA ASN A 9 3.06 11.38 34.11
C ASN A 9 1.79 12.21 33.92
N TYR A 10 0.92 11.78 33.03
CA TYR A 10 -0.34 12.44 32.76
C TYR A 10 -1.44 11.80 33.60
N SER A 11 -2.36 12.61 34.12
CA SER A 11 -3.59 12.14 34.75
C SER A 11 -4.81 12.72 34.01
N LEU A 12 -5.90 11.95 33.96
CA LEU A 12 -7.18 12.39 33.43
C LEU A 12 -8.25 12.08 34.47
N ALA A 13 -8.94 13.11 34.97
CA ALA A 13 -9.88 12.99 36.09
C ALA A 13 -9.27 12.23 37.29
N ASP A 14 -8.06 12.64 37.71
CA ASP A 14 -7.27 12.02 38.79
C ASP A 14 -6.83 10.56 38.58
N ILE A 15 -7.08 9.99 37.40
CA ILE A 15 -6.61 8.66 37.01
C ILE A 15 -5.28 8.79 36.27
N SER A 16 -4.22 8.17 36.79
CA SER A 16 -2.91 8.16 36.14
C SER A 16 -2.95 7.35 34.83
N LEU A 17 -2.53 7.97 33.72
CA LEU A 17 -2.46 7.34 32.42
C LEU A 17 -1.17 6.52 32.29
N SER A 18 -1.32 5.23 32.00
CA SER A 18 -0.19 4.35 31.72
C SER A 18 0.48 4.73 30.41
N ARG A 19 1.79 4.95 30.43
CA ARG A 19 2.57 5.14 29.20
C ARG A 19 2.74 3.79 28.49
N VAL A 20 2.19 3.69 27.29
CA VAL A 20 2.34 2.51 26.41
C VAL A 20 3.37 2.79 25.31
N SER A 21 4.07 1.74 24.87
CA SER A 21 5.02 1.81 23.76
C SER A 21 4.38 1.58 22.39
N ILE A 22 3.22 0.93 22.37
CA ILE A 22 2.45 0.62 21.18
C ILE A 22 1.00 1.00 21.48
N VAL A 23 0.36 1.70 20.55
CA VAL A 23 -1.07 2.04 20.60
C VAL A 23 -1.74 1.56 19.33
N ASN A 24 -2.92 0.96 19.47
CA ASN A 24 -3.77 0.62 18.33
C ASN A 24 -4.80 1.73 18.17
N ASP A 25 -4.80 2.38 17.01
CA ASP A 25 -5.78 3.40 16.64
C ASP A 25 -6.39 3.06 15.29
N LEU A 26 -7.72 2.99 15.25
CA LEU A 26 -8.51 2.54 14.10
C LEU A 26 -7.99 1.25 13.43
N GLY A 27 -7.39 0.33 14.19
CA GLY A 27 -6.84 -0.93 13.66
C GLY A 27 -5.42 -0.83 13.10
N VAL A 28 -4.77 0.33 13.21
CA VAL A 28 -3.35 0.55 12.88
C VAL A 28 -2.54 0.62 14.16
N TRP A 29 -1.43 -0.11 14.22
CA TRP A 29 -0.57 -0.17 15.40
C TRP A 29 0.59 0.81 15.22
N PHE A 30 0.68 1.77 16.14
CA PHE A 30 1.71 2.80 16.16
C PHE A 30 2.71 2.52 17.27
N ASP A 31 3.97 2.35 16.91
CA ASP A 31 5.09 2.28 17.83
C ASP A 31 5.68 3.68 18.09
N VAL A 32 6.41 3.84 19.20
CA VAL A 32 7.06 5.14 19.57
C VAL A 32 7.93 5.71 18.44
N LYS A 33 8.49 4.87 17.57
CA LYS A 33 9.36 5.27 16.46
C LYS A 33 8.60 5.52 15.14
N LEU A 34 7.28 5.24 15.10
CA LEU A 34 6.46 5.28 13.89
C LEU A 34 7.08 4.46 12.74
N SER A 35 7.69 3.33 13.07
CA SER A 35 8.31 2.43 12.12
C SER A 35 7.32 1.43 11.50
N PHE A 36 6.18 1.21 12.16
CA PHE A 36 5.12 0.28 11.74
C PHE A 36 5.58 -1.17 11.57
N ASN A 37 6.77 -1.55 12.07
CA ASN A 37 7.27 -2.92 11.95
C ASN A 37 6.35 -3.92 12.65
N ASP A 38 5.94 -3.63 13.89
CA ASP A 38 4.99 -4.47 14.64
C ASP A 38 3.66 -4.61 13.91
N HIS A 39 3.17 -3.52 13.31
CA HIS A 39 1.95 -3.52 12.51
C HIS A 39 2.08 -4.40 11.25
N LEU A 40 3.21 -4.29 10.54
CA LEU A 40 3.50 -5.13 9.37
C LEU A 40 3.57 -6.61 9.74
N HIS A 41 4.21 -6.95 10.86
CA HIS A 41 4.25 -8.31 11.37
C HIS A 41 2.85 -8.83 11.71
N PHE A 42 2.03 -8.00 12.37
CA PHE A 42 0.65 -8.33 12.69
C PHE A 42 -0.19 -8.57 11.43
N ILE A 43 -0.18 -7.64 10.47
CA ILE A 43 -0.92 -7.76 9.20
C ILE A 43 -0.49 -9.01 8.44
N ARG A 44 0.82 -9.25 8.32
CA ARG A 44 1.37 -10.42 7.64
C ARG A 44 0.86 -11.72 8.25
N ASN A 45 0.96 -11.85 9.57
CA ASN A 45 0.55 -13.07 10.27
C ASN A 45 -0.97 -13.28 10.16
N LYS A 46 -1.75 -12.20 10.29
CA LYS A 46 -3.20 -12.21 10.08
C LYS A 46 -3.56 -12.66 8.66
N ALA A 47 -2.86 -12.14 7.65
CA ALA A 47 -3.07 -12.50 6.26
C ALA A 47 -2.73 -13.96 5.98
N PHE A 48 -1.65 -14.51 6.56
CA PHE A 48 -1.34 -15.95 6.47
C PHE A 48 -2.41 -16.82 7.14
N ALA A 49 -2.89 -16.43 8.32
CA ALA A 49 -3.95 -17.16 9.00
C ALA A 49 -5.24 -17.19 8.17
N LYS A 50 -5.62 -16.03 7.59
CA LYS A 50 -6.78 -15.91 6.69
C LYS A 50 -6.59 -16.70 5.39
N LEU A 51 -5.38 -16.71 4.83
CA LEU A 51 -5.06 -17.53 3.67
C LEU A 51 -5.17 -19.03 4.00
N GLY A 52 -4.68 -19.47 5.17
CA GLY A 52 -4.83 -20.84 5.63
C GLY A 52 -6.29 -21.25 5.80
N PHE A 53 -7.12 -20.35 6.34
CA PHE A 53 -8.57 -20.54 6.39
C PHE A 53 -9.17 -20.69 4.97
N LEU A 54 -8.86 -19.77 4.05
CA LEU A 54 -9.33 -19.83 2.67
C LEU A 54 -8.98 -21.16 1.99
N LYS A 55 -7.73 -21.62 2.14
CA LYS A 55 -7.27 -22.89 1.55
C LYS A 55 -8.04 -24.11 2.04
N ARG A 56 -8.38 -24.16 3.33
CA ARG A 56 -9.16 -25.27 3.91
C ARG A 56 -10.61 -25.22 3.45
N THR A 57 -11.24 -24.06 3.51
CA THR A 57 -12.65 -23.90 3.15
C THR A 57 -12.89 -24.08 1.65
N CYS A 58 -11.94 -23.64 0.82
CA CYS A 58 -12.04 -23.67 -0.63
C CYS A 58 -11.26 -24.85 -1.26
N ALA A 59 -10.99 -25.92 -0.50
CA ALA A 59 -10.18 -27.04 -0.96
C ALA A 59 -10.76 -27.73 -2.21
N ASN A 60 -12.09 -27.73 -2.35
CA ASN A 60 -12.80 -28.34 -3.48
C ASN A 60 -13.20 -27.33 -4.57
N PHE A 61 -12.86 -26.05 -4.41
CA PHE A 61 -13.18 -25.02 -5.39
C PHE A 61 -12.14 -25.03 -6.50
N ARG A 62 -12.61 -25.10 -7.75
CA ARG A 62 -11.74 -25.10 -8.94
C ARG A 62 -11.88 -23.86 -9.81
N ASP A 63 -12.89 -23.03 -9.54
CA ASP A 63 -13.05 -21.78 -10.26
C ASP A 63 -12.01 -20.74 -9.82
N GLN A 64 -11.10 -20.43 -10.75
CA GLN A 64 -10.06 -19.42 -10.60
C GLN A 64 -10.63 -18.05 -10.21
N PHE A 65 -11.75 -17.64 -10.80
CA PHE A 65 -12.31 -16.31 -10.58
C PHE A 65 -12.91 -16.19 -9.18
N ALA A 66 -13.66 -17.20 -8.73
CA ALA A 66 -14.15 -17.28 -7.36
C ALA A 66 -13.01 -17.25 -6.33
N LEU A 67 -11.98 -18.10 -6.52
CA LEU A 67 -10.83 -18.15 -5.61
C LEU A 67 -10.08 -16.81 -5.54
N LYS A 68 -9.87 -16.16 -6.69
CA LYS A 68 -9.24 -14.84 -6.76
C LYS A 68 -10.06 -13.79 -6.03
N THR A 69 -11.38 -13.79 -6.21
CA THR A 69 -12.30 -12.86 -5.55
C THR A 69 -12.26 -13.05 -4.03
N LEU A 70 -12.28 -14.29 -3.55
CA LEU A 70 -12.18 -14.61 -2.12
C LEU A 70 -10.84 -14.18 -1.52
N TYR A 71 -9.73 -14.38 -2.23
CA TYR A 71 -8.43 -13.91 -1.77
C TYR A 71 -8.40 -12.38 -1.66
N GLN A 72 -8.94 -11.68 -2.65
CA GLN A 72 -8.96 -10.23 -2.66
C GLN A 72 -9.81 -9.66 -1.51
N SER A 73 -10.97 -10.26 -1.23
CA SER A 73 -11.87 -9.79 -0.19
C SER A 73 -11.42 -10.15 1.23
N ILE A 74 -10.85 -11.34 1.44
CA ILE A 74 -10.53 -11.85 2.79
C ILE A 74 -9.08 -11.58 3.19
N VAL A 75 -8.14 -11.69 2.25
CA VAL A 75 -6.70 -11.61 2.53
C VAL A 75 -6.15 -10.26 2.09
N ARG A 76 -6.33 -9.88 0.81
CA ARG A 76 -5.71 -8.67 0.25
C ARG A 76 -6.28 -7.38 0.85
N SER A 77 -7.54 -7.39 1.26
CA SER A 77 -8.18 -6.27 1.95
C SER A 77 -7.41 -5.81 3.21
N HIS A 78 -6.72 -6.72 3.90
CA HIS A 78 -5.86 -6.38 5.03
C HIS A 78 -4.61 -5.58 4.63
N PHE A 79 -4.10 -5.75 3.41
CA PHE A 79 -2.97 -4.96 2.89
C PHE A 79 -3.41 -3.62 2.31
N ASP A 80 -4.64 -3.55 1.80
CA ASP A 80 -5.17 -2.32 1.19
C ASP A 80 -5.64 -1.31 2.27
N TYR A 81 -6.04 -1.80 3.45
CA TYR A 81 -6.54 -0.96 4.55
C TYR A 81 -5.46 -0.03 5.11
N ALA A 82 -5.78 1.26 5.24
CA ALA A 82 -4.91 2.30 5.82
C ALA A 82 -3.48 2.36 5.23
N LEU A 83 -3.27 1.84 4.02
CA LEU A 83 -1.95 1.68 3.41
C LEU A 83 -1.13 2.98 3.37
N LEU A 84 -1.78 4.13 3.15
CA LEU A 84 -1.08 5.42 3.09
C LEU A 84 -0.45 5.84 4.41
N ILE A 85 -0.93 5.29 5.53
CA ILE A 85 -0.44 5.60 6.87
C ILE A 85 0.80 4.76 7.18
N TRP A 86 0.70 3.44 7.00
CA TRP A 86 1.75 2.49 7.42
C TRP A 86 2.65 2.00 6.28
N HIS A 87 2.52 2.55 5.06
CA HIS A 87 3.18 2.07 3.83
C HIS A 87 4.60 1.52 4.10
N PRO A 88 4.89 0.25 3.78
CA PRO A 88 6.19 -0.33 4.01
C PRO A 88 7.23 0.34 3.11
N TYR A 89 8.27 0.93 3.71
CA TYR A 89 9.31 1.61 2.93
C TYR A 89 10.50 0.70 2.59
N SER A 90 10.65 -0.43 3.27
CA SER A 90 11.74 -1.37 3.02
C SER A 90 11.33 -2.43 2.00
N LYS A 91 12.23 -2.74 1.06
CA LYS A 91 12.02 -3.81 0.07
C LYS A 91 11.80 -5.17 0.75
N THR A 92 12.46 -5.41 1.88
CA THR A 92 12.31 -6.63 2.66
C THR A 92 10.92 -6.78 3.26
N SER A 93 10.32 -5.69 3.78
CA SER A 93 8.95 -5.71 4.28
C SER A 93 7.95 -5.96 3.16
N ILE A 94 8.11 -5.31 2.00
CA ILE A 94 7.25 -5.54 0.82
C ILE A 94 7.35 -7.01 0.39
N GLN A 95 8.57 -7.54 0.22
CA GLN A 95 8.79 -8.96 -0.12
C GLN A 95 8.19 -9.91 0.92
N SER A 96 8.21 -9.54 2.19
CA SER A 96 7.62 -10.34 3.27
C SER A 96 6.09 -10.46 3.15
N LEU A 97 5.42 -9.38 2.71
CA LEU A 97 4.00 -9.40 2.37
C LEU A 97 3.74 -10.15 1.05
N GLU A 98 4.60 -9.98 0.05
CA GLU A 98 4.50 -10.65 -1.26
C GLU A 98 4.54 -12.18 -1.11
N LYS A 99 5.25 -12.70 -0.10
CA LYS A 99 5.23 -14.14 0.24
C LYS A 99 3.83 -14.67 0.54
N VAL A 100 2.93 -13.86 1.09
CA VAL A 100 1.52 -14.24 1.30
C VAL A 100 0.83 -14.43 -0.05
N GLN A 101 1.02 -13.48 -0.97
CA GLN A 101 0.46 -13.55 -2.31
C GLN A 101 1.01 -14.72 -3.11
N ASN A 102 2.34 -14.94 -3.08
CA ASN A 102 2.97 -16.10 -3.73
C ASN A 102 2.40 -17.43 -3.18
N ASN A 103 2.16 -17.51 -1.87
CA ASN A 103 1.56 -18.69 -1.25
C ASN A 103 0.10 -18.93 -1.72
N PHE A 104 -0.64 -17.86 -2.01
CA PHE A 104 -1.94 -17.95 -2.66
C PHE A 104 -1.84 -18.39 -4.13
N ILE A 105 -0.91 -17.84 -4.90
CA ILE A 105 -0.69 -18.23 -6.31
C ILE A 105 -0.32 -19.72 -6.40
N ARG A 106 0.53 -20.23 -5.50
CA ARG A 106 0.82 -21.69 -5.40
C ARG A 106 -0.44 -22.52 -5.26
N PHE A 107 -1.38 -22.06 -4.43
CA PHE A 107 -2.65 -22.74 -4.25
C PHE A 107 -3.54 -22.65 -5.48
N LEU A 108 -3.58 -21.50 -6.17
CA LEU A 108 -4.28 -21.38 -7.45
C LEU A 108 -3.69 -22.31 -8.53
N CYS A 109 -2.36 -22.36 -8.68
CA CYS A 109 -1.71 -23.28 -9.61
C CYS A 109 -2.15 -24.73 -9.36
N PHE A 110 -2.15 -25.15 -8.10
CA PHE A 110 -2.58 -26.48 -7.70
C PHE A 110 -4.06 -26.74 -8.04
N GLN A 111 -4.96 -25.82 -7.70
CA GLN A 111 -6.40 -25.99 -7.93
C GLN A 111 -6.78 -25.97 -9.42
N CYS A 112 -6.06 -25.19 -10.23
CA CYS A 112 -6.31 -25.03 -11.66
C CYS A 112 -5.45 -25.96 -12.54
N PHE A 113 -4.73 -26.93 -11.94
CA PHE A 113 -3.84 -27.87 -12.63
C PHE A 113 -2.78 -27.18 -13.53
N VAL A 114 -2.32 -25.99 -13.13
CA VAL A 114 -1.24 -25.28 -13.81
C VAL A 114 0.10 -25.79 -13.31
N PHE A 115 0.91 -26.32 -14.21
CA PHE A 115 2.23 -26.81 -13.87
C PHE A 115 3.13 -25.67 -13.37
N ARG A 116 3.79 -25.91 -12.24
CA ARG A 116 4.71 -24.98 -11.59
C ARG A 116 6.07 -25.64 -11.43
N THR A 117 7.09 -25.07 -12.05
CA THR A 117 8.46 -25.52 -11.85
C THR A 117 8.94 -25.23 -10.42
N PRO A 118 9.76 -26.09 -9.82
CA PRO A 118 10.47 -25.74 -8.59
C PRO A 118 11.29 -24.47 -8.82
N HIS A 119 11.24 -23.53 -7.87
CA HIS A 119 11.92 -22.22 -7.96
C HIS A 119 11.48 -21.34 -9.15
N SER A 120 10.27 -21.55 -9.67
CA SER A 120 9.67 -20.69 -10.68
C SER A 120 9.65 -19.20 -10.30
N ASP A 121 9.80 -18.35 -11.32
CA ASP A 121 9.63 -16.92 -11.18
C ASP A 121 8.18 -16.55 -10.86
N TYR A 122 8.02 -15.82 -9.76
CA TYR A 122 6.74 -15.34 -9.27
C TYR A 122 5.92 -14.57 -10.33
N GLU A 123 6.61 -13.76 -11.13
CA GLU A 123 5.98 -12.88 -12.11
C GLU A 123 5.29 -13.64 -13.24
N VAL A 124 5.89 -14.74 -13.69
CA VAL A 124 5.33 -15.59 -14.77
C VAL A 124 3.98 -16.15 -14.33
N GLU A 125 3.90 -16.69 -13.13
CA GLU A 125 2.68 -17.31 -12.61
C GLU A 125 1.61 -16.29 -12.26
N SER A 126 2.02 -15.16 -11.69
CA SER A 126 1.12 -14.05 -11.39
C SER A 126 0.47 -13.53 -12.67
N SER A 127 1.22 -13.51 -13.78
CA SER A 127 0.73 -13.12 -15.10
C SER A 127 -0.32 -14.08 -15.65
N ILE A 128 -0.15 -15.40 -15.47
CA ILE A 128 -1.14 -16.42 -15.88
C ILE A 128 -2.51 -16.13 -15.25
N PHE A 129 -2.54 -15.77 -13.96
CA PHE A 129 -3.78 -15.50 -13.23
C PHE A 129 -4.23 -14.02 -13.28
N ASN A 130 -3.54 -13.16 -14.03
CA ASN A 130 -3.72 -11.71 -14.05
C ASN A 130 -3.75 -11.10 -12.64
N ILE A 131 -2.88 -11.56 -11.74
CA ILE A 131 -2.72 -11.02 -10.40
C ILE A 131 -1.58 -10.01 -10.45
N PHE A 132 -1.86 -8.77 -10.05
CA PHE A 132 -0.84 -7.73 -9.91
C PHE A 132 -0.05 -7.93 -8.61
N SER A 133 1.26 -7.62 -8.63
CA SER A 133 2.09 -7.60 -7.42
C SER A 133 1.53 -6.65 -6.34
N LEU A 134 1.91 -6.82 -5.07
CA LEU A 134 1.45 -5.87 -4.05
C LEU A 134 2.02 -4.48 -4.29
N GLU A 135 3.23 -4.36 -4.82
CA GLU A 135 3.83 -3.05 -5.12
C GLU A 135 3.02 -2.29 -6.18
N THR A 136 2.63 -2.96 -7.26
CA THR A 136 1.76 -2.37 -8.29
C THR A 136 0.37 -2.03 -7.72
N ARG A 137 -0.17 -2.88 -6.83
CA ARG A 137 -1.41 -2.59 -6.10
C ARG A 137 -1.29 -1.36 -5.19
N PHE A 138 -0.18 -1.23 -4.47
CA PHE A 138 0.09 -0.08 -3.61
C PHE A 138 0.22 1.22 -4.41
N LEU A 139 0.85 1.14 -5.58
CA LEU A 139 0.91 2.25 -6.53
C LEU A 139 -0.50 2.67 -6.97
N GLN A 140 -1.38 1.72 -7.32
CA GLN A 140 -2.77 2.03 -7.68
C GLN A 140 -3.54 2.74 -6.55
N ILE A 141 -3.35 2.31 -5.29
CA ILE A 141 -4.02 2.94 -4.13
C ILE A 141 -3.53 4.38 -3.97
N LYS A 142 -2.21 4.59 -4.02
CA LYS A 142 -1.58 5.92 -3.95
C LYS A 142 -2.11 6.84 -5.05
N LEU A 143 -2.12 6.38 -6.29
CA LEU A 143 -2.58 7.17 -7.44
C LEU A 143 -4.07 7.51 -7.36
N LYS A 144 -4.92 6.54 -6.98
CA LYS A 144 -6.37 6.79 -6.81
C LYS A 144 -6.65 7.78 -5.69
N PHE A 145 -5.92 7.68 -4.58
CA PHE A 145 -6.05 8.62 -3.48
C PHE A 145 -5.60 10.03 -3.89
N LEU A 146 -4.44 10.13 -4.55
CA LEU A 146 -3.93 11.40 -5.08
C LEU A 146 -4.94 12.07 -6.03
N TYR A 147 -5.47 11.32 -6.99
CA TYR A 147 -6.49 11.81 -7.92
C TYR A 147 -7.74 12.30 -7.19
N LYS A 148 -8.20 11.57 -6.16
CA LYS A 148 -9.36 11.98 -5.35
C LYS A 148 -9.13 13.27 -4.59
N ILE A 149 -7.93 13.50 -4.07
CA ILE A 149 -7.58 14.75 -3.39
C ILE A 149 -7.52 15.92 -4.38
N ILE A 150 -6.90 15.74 -5.53
CA ILE A 150 -6.75 16.81 -6.54
C ILE A 150 -8.11 17.25 -7.10
N ASN A 151 -9.02 16.30 -7.30
CA ASN A 151 -10.36 16.56 -7.85
C ASN A 151 -11.43 16.81 -6.77
N TYR A 152 -11.04 17.17 -5.55
CA TYR A 152 -11.94 17.49 -4.43
C TYR A 152 -12.99 16.42 -4.09
N MET A 153 -12.72 15.15 -4.41
CA MET A 153 -13.55 14.03 -3.97
C MET A 153 -13.26 13.61 -2.52
N ILE A 154 -12.12 14.03 -1.98
CA ILE A 154 -11.79 13.95 -0.56
C ILE A 154 -11.55 15.37 -0.09
N ASP A 155 -12.40 15.86 0.81
CA ASP A 155 -12.26 17.18 1.40
C ASP A 155 -11.26 17.15 2.55
N CYS A 156 -10.00 17.46 2.24
CA CYS A 156 -8.93 17.59 3.22
C CYS A 156 -7.91 18.64 2.72
N PRO A 157 -8.14 19.93 3.00
CA PRO A 157 -7.30 21.00 2.51
C PRO A 157 -5.86 20.90 3.04
N GLU A 158 -5.66 20.31 4.21
CA GLU A 158 -4.34 20.15 4.82
C GLU A 158 -3.44 19.21 4.01
N ILE A 159 -3.99 18.12 3.46
CA ILE A 159 -3.21 17.21 2.61
C ILE A 159 -2.97 17.84 1.24
N LEU A 160 -3.97 18.54 0.68
CA LEU A 160 -3.84 19.23 -0.60
C LEU A 160 -2.75 20.32 -0.55
N GLN A 161 -2.71 21.11 0.51
CA GLN A 161 -1.68 22.14 0.75
C GLN A 161 -0.26 21.54 0.85
N ASN A 162 -0.14 20.28 1.23
CA ASN A 162 1.15 19.59 1.32
C ASN A 162 1.67 19.06 -0.02
N LEU A 163 0.85 19.06 -1.09
CA LEU A 163 1.26 18.67 -2.44
C LEU A 163 1.90 19.85 -3.15
N ASN A 164 3.17 19.71 -3.57
CA ASN A 164 3.85 20.76 -4.33
C ASN A 164 3.72 20.47 -5.83
N PHE A 165 2.92 21.25 -6.53
CA PHE A 165 2.86 21.20 -7.99
C PHE A 165 4.10 21.85 -8.60
N LYS A 166 4.63 21.22 -9.66
CA LYS A 166 5.76 21.74 -10.42
C LYS A 166 5.25 22.32 -11.73
N ILE A 167 5.49 23.61 -11.92
CA ILE A 167 5.24 24.29 -13.20
C ILE A 167 6.43 24.02 -14.12
N ASN A 168 6.22 23.21 -15.16
CA ASN A 168 7.28 22.88 -16.12
C ASN A 168 7.40 23.97 -17.20
N ALA A 169 8.63 24.31 -17.57
CA ALA A 169 8.90 25.14 -18.74
C ALA A 169 8.56 24.40 -20.04
N LYS A 170 8.15 25.13 -21.09
CA LYS A 170 7.63 24.56 -22.36
C LYS A 170 8.51 23.47 -22.98
N ASN A 171 9.84 23.59 -22.89
CA ASN A 171 10.81 22.68 -23.53
C ASN A 171 11.51 21.72 -22.53
N SER A 172 10.95 21.51 -21.34
CA SER A 172 11.53 20.59 -20.37
C SER A 172 11.43 19.14 -20.84
N ARG A 173 12.57 18.43 -20.84
CA ARG A 173 12.61 16.98 -21.15
C ARG A 173 11.90 16.11 -20.11
N LYS A 174 11.80 16.57 -18.86
CA LYS A 174 11.06 15.90 -17.78
C LYS A 174 9.80 16.69 -17.43
N LYS A 175 8.64 16.07 -17.58
CA LYS A 175 7.32 16.68 -17.35
C LYS A 175 6.68 16.27 -16.02
N ASN A 176 7.49 16.07 -14.98
CA ASN A 176 7.00 15.73 -13.64
C ASN A 176 5.95 16.74 -13.16
N LEU A 177 4.81 16.25 -12.69
CA LEU A 177 3.70 17.07 -12.18
C LEU A 177 4.00 17.66 -10.80
N PHE A 178 4.79 16.94 -9.97
CA PHE A 178 5.06 17.32 -8.59
C PHE A 178 6.53 17.61 -8.33
N TYR A 179 6.78 18.53 -7.42
CA TYR A 179 8.09 18.78 -6.82
C TYR A 179 8.26 17.97 -5.54
N ILE A 180 9.21 17.03 -5.54
CA ILE A 180 9.50 16.18 -4.38
C ILE A 180 10.39 16.94 -3.39
N LYS A 181 9.95 17.07 -2.14
CA LYS A 181 10.75 17.72 -1.08
C LYS A 181 11.96 16.84 -0.77
N THR A 182 13.17 17.38 -0.91
CA THR A 182 14.39 16.72 -0.45
C THR A 182 14.44 16.79 1.08
N VAL A 183 14.56 15.63 1.72
CA VAL A 183 14.48 15.51 3.18
C VAL A 183 15.57 14.58 3.69
N THR A 184 16.00 14.81 4.93
CA THR A 184 17.21 14.19 5.50
C THR A 184 16.96 12.84 6.17
N THR A 185 15.70 12.48 6.44
CA THR A 185 15.35 11.23 7.13
C THR A 185 14.48 10.34 6.26
N SER A 186 14.69 9.01 6.39
CA SER A 186 13.88 8.00 5.72
C SER A 186 12.40 8.09 6.11
N TYR A 187 12.09 8.45 7.35
CA TYR A 187 10.71 8.67 7.78
C TYR A 187 10.04 9.78 6.96
N MET A 188 10.68 10.94 6.84
CA MET A 188 10.12 12.07 6.10
C MET A 188 10.07 11.81 4.59
N SER A 189 11.05 11.08 4.04
CA SER A 189 11.03 10.71 2.61
C SER A 189 9.86 9.79 2.28
N ASN A 190 9.44 8.98 3.25
CA ASN A 190 8.30 8.07 3.15
C ASN A 190 7.01 8.64 3.77
N SER A 191 6.96 9.95 4.01
CA SER A 191 5.73 10.61 4.45
C SER A 191 4.62 10.48 3.39
N PRO A 192 3.33 10.46 3.79
CA PRO A 192 2.20 10.30 2.87
C PRO A 192 2.23 11.27 1.68
N SER A 193 2.55 12.54 1.90
CA SER A 193 2.64 13.54 0.83
C SER A 193 3.76 13.22 -0.18
N ASN A 194 4.96 12.86 0.30
CA ASN A 194 6.08 12.52 -0.56
C ASN A 194 5.82 11.23 -1.36
N ILE A 195 5.28 10.17 -0.74
CA ILE A 195 4.99 8.92 -1.46
C ILE A 195 3.89 9.10 -2.51
N LEU A 196 2.91 9.98 -2.26
CA LEU A 196 1.86 10.32 -3.22
C LEU A 196 2.45 11.09 -4.41
N MET A 197 3.24 12.14 -4.16
CA MET A 197 3.89 12.90 -5.22
C MET A 197 4.87 12.06 -6.04
N LEU A 198 5.61 11.15 -5.40
CA LEU A 198 6.47 10.18 -6.08
C LEU A 198 5.65 9.24 -6.98
N ALA A 199 4.53 8.72 -6.47
CA ALA A 199 3.62 7.91 -7.27
C ALA A 199 3.06 8.69 -8.46
N GLY A 200 2.66 9.95 -8.27
CA GLY A 200 2.16 10.80 -9.34
C GLY A 200 3.21 11.07 -10.43
N ASN A 201 4.45 11.34 -10.03
CA ASN A 201 5.57 11.53 -10.96
C ASN A 201 6.01 10.25 -11.68
N PHE A 202 5.72 9.08 -11.12
CA PHE A 202 5.97 7.81 -11.79
C PHE A 202 5.14 7.66 -13.07
N VAL A 203 4.00 8.36 -13.17
CA VAL A 203 3.07 8.20 -14.27
C VAL A 203 3.01 9.47 -15.13
N GLU A 204 3.99 9.62 -16.03
CA GLU A 204 4.20 10.87 -16.78
C GLU A 204 3.13 11.16 -17.85
N HIS A 205 2.32 10.18 -18.25
CA HIS A 205 1.37 10.28 -19.37
C HIS A 205 -0.11 10.19 -18.97
N ILE A 206 -0.41 10.10 -17.68
CA ILE A 206 -1.80 10.06 -17.21
C ILE A 206 -2.22 11.47 -16.77
N ASP A 207 -3.34 11.94 -17.30
CA ASP A 207 -3.93 13.22 -16.90
C ASP A 207 -4.76 13.06 -15.62
N PHE A 208 -4.44 13.86 -14.60
CA PHE A 208 -5.11 13.88 -13.31
C PHE A 208 -6.31 14.84 -13.27
N PHE A 209 -6.48 15.73 -14.26
CA PHE A 209 -7.41 16.87 -14.18
C PHE A 209 -8.63 16.74 -15.08
N ASN A 210 -8.48 16.23 -16.32
CA ASN A 210 -9.58 16.20 -17.29
C ASN A 210 -10.15 14.80 -17.54
N THR A 211 -9.76 13.80 -16.73
CA THR A 211 -10.27 12.43 -16.85
C THR A 211 -11.27 12.15 -15.75
N SER A 212 -12.21 11.23 -15.98
CA SER A 212 -13.08 10.70 -14.92
C SER A 212 -12.37 9.65 -14.07
N LEU A 213 -12.81 9.40 -12.83
CA LEU A 213 -12.17 8.41 -11.95
C LEU A 213 -12.13 6.99 -12.56
N THR A 214 -13.17 6.62 -13.31
CA THR A 214 -13.27 5.34 -13.99
C THR A 214 -12.25 5.23 -15.11
N GLU A 215 -12.17 6.26 -15.96
CA GLU A 215 -11.18 6.35 -17.04
C GLU A 215 -9.75 6.36 -16.50
N PHE A 216 -9.48 7.19 -15.49
CA PHE A 216 -8.21 7.26 -14.79
C PHE A 216 -7.79 5.89 -14.22
N SER A 217 -8.74 5.16 -13.62
CA SER A 217 -8.48 3.80 -13.12
C SER A 217 -8.11 2.82 -14.24
N VAL A 218 -8.72 2.93 -15.42
CA VAL A 218 -8.39 2.10 -16.60
C VAL A 218 -7.01 2.48 -17.16
N GLN A 219 -6.71 3.77 -17.27
CA GLN A 219 -5.40 4.25 -17.74
C GLN A 219 -4.28 3.76 -16.82
N ILE A 220 -4.46 3.80 -15.49
CA ILE A 220 -3.48 3.25 -14.54
C ILE A 220 -3.25 1.76 -14.77
N LEU A 221 -4.33 0.98 -14.96
CA LEU A 221 -4.22 -0.46 -15.19
C LEU A 221 -3.46 -0.78 -16.48
N ARG A 222 -3.59 0.07 -17.52
CA ARG A 222 -2.83 -0.08 -18.77
C ARG A 222 -1.37 0.32 -18.63
N TYR A 223 -1.07 1.34 -17.81
CA TYR A 223 0.30 1.82 -17.61
C TYR A 223 1.16 0.87 -16.77
N ILE A 224 0.53 0.17 -15.83
CA ILE A 224 1.23 -0.71 -14.87
C ILE A 224 1.39 -2.14 -15.40
N LYS A 225 0.70 -2.51 -16.49
CA LYS A 225 0.73 -3.83 -17.10
C LYS A 225 1.84 -3.93 -18.14
#